data_AF-Q7VPD2-F1
#
_entry.id   AF-Q7VPD2-F1
#
_cell.length_a   1.000
_cell.length_b   1.000
_cell.length_c   1.000
_cell.angle_alpha   90.00
_cell.angle_beta   90.00
_cell.angle_gamma   90.00
#
_symmetry.space_group_name_H-M   'P 1'
#
loop_
_entity.id
_entity.type
_entity.pdbx_description
1 polymer ?
#
loop_
_entity_poly.entity_id
_entity_poly.type
_entity_poly.pdbx_seq_one_letter_code
_entity_poly.pdbx_strand_id
1 'polypeptide(L)'
;MTTVYSGLISCYNAYPKKHSYRVRRSDKGWHDGAVWYLEKAKIMLRNDNLKIKGLTPEQEENVRAIHAMNPAHILVECATNKSWGGKKELSDLDLDSYKKAADTLYEEGFGLCIRYNRQTSIKEFIQQIVDHIGAAQYDNVETGKQTIKLIRRDYKPEDLPVFNYDNGILSVRDDDSGATDKQPNQVIVKYREPVSNRDDQAIANNIASVRMHGVISKTVEYKGVPTFDLAARLARDLELVASGLTRLKIVFDMRASELKPGDVVRVNLPDRDIVDVVFRVGKLENGNDGEIIATCIQDVFGLPAANYSTQKGESLYIPPDYTANPIQQARLIEVPYHVLPLVLSDAERAFVKPTDCFVWALGAQPTALSVGYDMLVDVGGGYTQTATGSFTPFVRLLEPVSPYQTNIKIKLEGDYAAVAGALALIVDDEIIKIDAVDFKTGTMTVGRGCADTVPQAHKADAVAWCYLLAAGTDESKYTVNERLNVKLLTRTAQQTLDESKAEVLTLTTQQRQARPFCVELGVPRPRRTSGQTDSALGRQHAPRRWRQL
;
A
#
# COMPACT_ATOMS: atom_id res chain seq x y z
N MET A 1 13.09 9.46 32.65
CA MET A 1 12.33 8.28 32.18
C MET A 1 10.95 8.77 31.77
N THR A 2 10.50 8.51 30.53
CA THR A 2 9.17 8.92 30.07
C THR A 2 8.28 7.69 30.03
N THR A 3 7.18 7.71 30.79
CA THR A 3 6.21 6.60 30.82
C THR A 3 5.24 6.77 29.66
N VAL A 4 5.18 5.78 28.77
CA VAL A 4 4.24 5.76 27.64
C VAL A 4 3.34 4.55 27.81
N TYR A 5 2.04 4.79 28.00
CA TYR A 5 1.03 3.74 28.10
C TYR A 5 0.18 3.73 26.85
N SER A 6 0.12 2.59 26.15
CA SER A 6 -0.64 2.41 24.90
C SER A 6 -1.84 1.47 25.06
N GLY A 7 -2.26 1.18 26.30
CA GLY A 7 -3.46 0.41 26.59
C GLY A 7 -4.67 1.29 26.90
N LEU A 8 -5.84 0.67 27.05
CA LEU A 8 -6.98 1.26 27.75
C LEU A 8 -6.94 0.75 29.20
N ILE A 9 -6.83 1.66 30.17
CA ILE A 9 -7.08 1.33 31.58
C ILE A 9 -8.59 1.41 31.77
N SER A 10 -9.27 0.28 31.73
CA SER A 10 -10.67 0.19 32.14
C SER A 10 -10.82 -0.86 33.24
N CYS A 11 -11.82 -0.67 34.09
CA CYS A 11 -12.09 -1.44 35.30
C CYS A 11 -12.37 -2.94 35.05
N TYR A 12 -12.52 -3.36 33.78
CA TYR A 12 -12.93 -4.70 33.37
C TYR A 12 -11.95 -5.39 32.41
N ASN A 13 -10.73 -4.89 32.26
CA ASN A 13 -9.75 -5.56 31.40
C ASN A 13 -9.09 -6.76 32.13
N ALA A 14 -9.57 -7.98 31.85
CA ALA A 14 -9.06 -9.22 32.44
C ALA A 14 -7.56 -9.48 32.16
N TYR A 15 -6.98 -8.80 31.16
CA TYR A 15 -5.58 -8.93 30.78
C TYR A 15 -4.95 -7.55 30.58
N PRO A 16 -4.54 -6.85 31.66
CA PRO A 16 -3.83 -5.59 31.52
C PRO A 16 -2.55 -5.81 30.70
N LYS A 17 -2.38 -5.00 29.64
CA LYS A 17 -1.17 -5.07 28.82
C LYS A 17 0.05 -4.78 29.69
N LYS A 18 1.13 -5.55 29.51
CA LYS A 18 2.41 -5.32 30.19
C LYS A 18 2.86 -3.87 29.99
N HIS A 19 3.23 -3.21 31.07
CA HIS A 19 3.79 -1.86 31.01
C HIS A 19 5.10 -1.87 30.23
N SER A 20 5.26 -0.88 29.35
CA SER A 20 6.48 -0.65 28.60
C SER A 20 6.95 0.78 28.85
N TYR A 21 8.26 0.99 28.97
CA TYR A 21 8.83 2.28 29.32
C TYR A 21 9.80 2.74 28.24
N ARG A 22 9.74 4.03 27.86
CA ARG A 22 10.76 4.63 27.00
C ARG A 22 11.80 5.31 27.88
N VAL A 23 12.97 4.70 27.95
CA VAL A 23 14.12 5.25 28.67
C VAL A 23 14.94 6.11 27.71
N ARG A 24 15.27 7.32 28.15
CA ARG A 24 16.11 8.26 27.41
C ARG A 24 17.24 8.66 28.34
N ARG A 25 18.48 8.55 27.87
CA ARG A 25 19.70 8.92 28.59
C ARG A 25 20.64 9.55 27.57
N SER A 26 20.60 10.88 27.48
CA SER A 26 21.38 11.65 26.49
C SER A 26 22.28 12.70 27.12
N ASP A 27 21.79 13.38 28.16
CA ASP A 27 22.39 14.57 28.76
C ASP A 27 22.89 14.34 30.20
N LYS A 28 22.51 13.23 30.83
CA LYS A 28 22.83 12.91 32.23
C LYS A 28 23.14 11.44 32.45
N GLY A 29 23.85 11.16 33.53
CA GLY A 29 24.07 9.82 34.07
C GLY A 29 25.26 9.09 33.47
N TRP A 30 26.12 9.76 32.70
CA TRP A 30 27.43 9.22 32.25
C TRP A 30 28.35 8.92 33.43
N HIS A 31 29.39 8.10 33.19
CA HIS A 31 30.46 7.92 34.16
C HIS A 31 31.10 9.29 34.48
N ASP A 32 31.31 9.59 35.76
CA ASP A 32 31.74 10.92 36.27
C ASP A 32 30.78 12.09 36.00
N GLY A 33 29.54 11.80 35.57
CA GLY A 33 28.43 12.76 35.50
C GLY A 33 28.48 13.76 34.34
N ALA A 34 29.60 13.86 33.61
CA ALA A 34 29.78 14.78 32.50
C ALA A 34 29.67 14.06 31.14
N VAL A 35 28.84 14.59 30.24
CA VAL A 35 28.69 14.09 28.87
C VAL A 35 29.73 14.76 27.98
N TRP A 36 30.51 13.96 27.25
CA TRP A 36 31.41 14.48 26.23
C TRP A 36 30.62 15.06 25.05
N TYR A 37 30.97 16.27 24.61
CA TYR A 37 30.40 16.94 23.43
C TYR A 37 28.85 16.97 23.39
N LEU A 38 28.24 17.57 24.43
CA LEU A 38 26.80 17.54 24.71
C LEU A 38 25.92 18.02 23.53
N GLU A 39 26.36 19.04 22.80
CA GLU A 39 25.58 19.67 21.71
C GLU A 39 25.19 18.69 20.59
N LYS A 40 26.02 17.66 20.35
CA LYS A 40 25.82 16.66 19.30
C LYS A 40 25.42 15.28 19.83
N ALA A 41 25.23 15.15 21.14
CA ALA A 41 24.90 13.87 21.78
C ALA A 41 23.49 13.36 21.40
N LYS A 42 22.53 14.28 21.26
CA LYS A 42 21.14 13.97 20.93
C LYS A 42 20.84 14.28 19.48
N ILE A 43 20.47 13.26 18.70
CA ILE A 43 19.99 13.41 17.32
C ILE A 43 18.47 13.29 17.33
N MET A 44 17.80 14.37 16.90
CA MET A 44 16.34 14.40 16.77
C MET A 44 15.94 13.80 15.44
N LEU A 45 15.23 12.67 15.51
CA LEU A 45 14.68 11.99 14.34
C LEU A 45 13.17 12.11 14.36
N ARG A 46 12.54 12.01 13.19
CA ARG A 46 11.10 12.08 13.03
C ARG A 46 10.62 10.91 12.20
N ASN A 47 9.46 10.38 12.56
CA ASN A 47 8.79 9.36 11.79
C ASN A 47 7.46 9.87 11.25
N ASP A 48 7.47 10.31 9.99
CA ASP A 48 6.28 10.86 9.33
C ASP A 48 5.38 9.80 8.71
N ASN A 49 5.85 8.56 8.62
CA ASN A 49 5.15 7.46 7.95
C ASN A 49 4.15 6.73 8.88
N LEU A 50 4.06 7.12 10.15
CA LEU A 50 3.19 6.48 11.12
C LEU A 50 1.78 7.06 11.05
N LYS A 51 0.82 6.26 10.55
CA LYS A 51 -0.60 6.62 10.55
C LYS A 51 -1.18 6.42 11.96
N ILE A 52 -1.15 7.46 12.79
CA ILE A 52 -1.79 7.47 14.11
C ILE A 52 -3.17 8.14 13.97
N LYS A 53 -4.22 7.55 14.56
CA LYS A 53 -5.56 8.16 14.63
C LYS A 53 -5.93 8.44 16.09
N GLY A 54 -6.63 9.54 16.35
CA GLY A 54 -7.22 9.85 17.67
C GLY A 54 -6.34 10.61 18.66
N LEU A 55 -5.28 11.30 18.20
CA LEU A 55 -4.44 12.18 19.03
C LEU A 55 -4.68 13.65 18.65
N THR A 56 -4.42 14.57 19.59
CA THR A 56 -4.37 16.01 19.26
C THR A 56 -3.12 16.32 18.42
N PRO A 57 -3.08 17.42 17.65
CA PRO A 57 -1.92 17.78 16.81
C PRO A 57 -0.59 17.84 17.60
N GLU A 58 -0.62 18.39 18.82
CA GLU A 58 0.56 18.45 19.70
C GLU A 58 1.01 17.08 20.21
N GLN A 59 0.07 16.17 20.47
CA GLN A 59 0.38 14.80 20.87
C GLN A 59 0.95 14.00 19.70
N GLU A 60 0.42 14.22 18.50
CA GLU A 60 0.91 13.60 17.27
C GLU A 60 2.37 13.99 16.99
N GLU A 61 2.72 15.27 17.11
CA GLU A 61 4.09 15.74 16.93
C GLU A 61 5.06 15.14 17.95
N ASN A 62 4.65 15.08 19.22
CA ASN A 62 5.47 14.48 20.29
C ASN A 62 5.68 12.97 20.12
N VAL A 63 4.69 12.25 19.60
CA VAL A 63 4.79 10.80 19.38
C VAL A 63 5.67 10.48 18.17
N ARG A 64 5.65 11.33 17.13
CA ARG A 64 6.51 11.22 15.94
C ARG A 64 7.97 11.56 16.22
N ALA A 65 8.25 12.33 17.27
CA ALA A 65 9.61 12.69 17.68
C ALA A 65 10.36 11.52 18.33
N ILE A 66 11.50 11.16 17.74
CA ILE A 66 12.41 10.12 18.19
C ILE A 66 13.69 10.80 18.70
N HIS A 67 14.04 10.50 19.96
CA HIS A 67 15.26 10.99 20.58
C HIS A 67 16.31 9.88 20.49
N ALA A 68 17.18 9.97 19.48
CA ALA A 68 18.25 9.00 19.27
C ALA A 68 19.57 9.52 19.83
N MET A 69 20.45 8.60 20.22
CA MET A 69 21.79 8.92 20.68
C MET A 69 22.76 8.88 19.50
N ASN A 70 23.70 9.83 19.48
CA ASN A 70 24.78 9.82 18.50
C ASN A 70 25.70 8.59 18.74
N PRO A 71 25.94 7.76 17.72
CA PRO A 71 26.78 6.57 17.85
C PRO A 71 28.21 6.85 18.32
N ALA A 72 28.80 7.99 17.94
CA ALA A 72 30.13 8.37 18.40
C ALA A 72 30.19 8.50 19.93
N HIS A 73 29.16 9.10 20.53
CA HIS A 73 29.01 9.21 21.98
C HIS A 73 28.80 7.85 22.64
N ILE A 74 28.06 6.93 22.00
CA ILE A 74 27.91 5.55 22.50
C ILE A 74 29.29 4.87 22.58
N LEU A 75 30.12 5.02 21.55
CA LEU A 75 31.47 4.45 21.50
C LEU A 75 32.40 5.04 22.57
N VAL A 76 32.37 6.37 22.76
CA VAL A 76 33.14 7.04 23.83
C VAL A 76 32.69 6.54 25.20
N GLU A 77 31.38 6.40 25.42
CA GLU A 77 30.86 5.91 26.69
C GLU A 77 31.25 4.44 26.93
N CYS A 78 31.19 3.58 25.91
CA CYS A 78 31.66 2.20 26.01
C CYS A 78 33.15 2.09 26.31
N ALA A 79 33.98 2.99 25.79
CA ALA A 79 35.42 3.01 26.06
C ALA A 79 35.75 3.48 27.49
N THR A 80 35.02 4.49 27.99
CA THR A 80 35.33 5.20 29.24
C THR A 80 34.62 4.67 30.48
N ASN A 81 33.45 4.04 30.33
CA ASN A 81 32.64 3.64 31.47
C ASN A 81 33.18 2.39 32.17
N LYS A 82 33.83 2.58 33.33
CA LYS A 82 34.40 1.50 34.16
C LYS A 82 33.35 0.49 34.62
N SER A 83 32.10 0.90 34.84
CA SER A 83 31.00 0.01 35.25
C SER A 83 30.52 -0.94 34.14
N TRP A 84 30.89 -0.67 32.89
CA TRP A 84 30.59 -1.50 31.72
C TRP A 84 31.78 -2.36 31.27
N GLY A 85 32.95 -2.15 31.89
CA GLY A 85 34.21 -2.78 31.49
C GLY A 85 35.07 -1.92 30.55
N GLY A 86 34.74 -0.63 30.41
CA GLY A 86 35.61 0.35 29.77
C GLY A 86 36.92 0.51 30.55
N LYS A 87 38.04 0.57 29.82
CA LYS A 87 39.40 0.61 30.41
C LYS A 87 40.21 1.84 29.98
N LYS A 88 39.63 2.69 29.13
CA LYS A 88 40.31 3.85 28.55
C LYS A 88 39.84 5.12 29.23
N GLU A 89 40.73 6.10 29.35
CA GLU A 89 40.36 7.46 29.74
C GLU A 89 40.06 8.31 28.49
N LEU A 90 39.42 9.47 28.68
CA LEU A 90 39.12 10.40 27.58
C LEU A 90 40.40 10.86 26.85
N SER A 91 41.54 10.89 27.54
CA SER A 91 42.86 11.22 26.98
C SER A 91 43.42 10.15 26.04
N ASP A 92 43.00 8.89 26.21
CA ASP A 92 43.43 7.76 25.38
C ASP A 92 42.67 7.70 24.06
N LEU A 93 41.61 8.51 23.92
CA LEU A 93 40.82 8.65 22.70
C LEU A 93 41.30 9.86 21.91
N ASP A 94 41.33 9.73 20.59
CA ASP A 94 41.55 10.87 19.70
C ASP A 94 40.26 11.70 19.60
N LEU A 95 40.11 12.65 20.51
CA LEU A 95 38.91 13.47 20.65
C LEU A 95 38.56 14.24 19.36
N ASP A 96 39.53 14.60 18.52
CA ASP A 96 39.27 15.35 17.30
C ASP A 96 38.65 14.46 16.22
N SER A 97 39.16 13.24 16.06
CA SER A 97 38.55 12.23 15.19
C SER A 97 37.13 11.86 15.64
N TYR A 98 36.93 11.68 16.95
CA TYR A 98 35.60 11.42 17.49
C TYR A 98 34.63 12.59 17.32
N LYS A 99 35.08 13.85 17.50
CA LYS A 99 34.24 15.04 17.25
C LYS A 99 33.82 15.12 15.79
N LYS A 100 34.77 14.96 14.86
CA LYS A 100 34.49 14.97 13.41
C LYS A 100 33.46 13.89 13.03
N ALA A 101 33.60 12.68 13.60
CA ALA A 101 32.62 11.62 13.40
C ALA A 101 31.25 11.99 13.99
N ALA A 102 31.21 12.57 15.20
CA ALA A 102 29.98 12.99 15.84
C ALA A 102 29.25 14.08 15.04
N ASP A 103 29.97 15.06 14.48
CA ASP A 103 29.41 16.12 13.65
C ASP A 103 28.81 15.56 12.36
N THR A 104 29.57 14.70 11.67
CA THR A 104 29.11 14.06 10.43
C THR A 104 27.83 13.25 10.67
N LEU A 105 27.79 12.43 11.72
CA LEU A 105 26.60 11.63 12.06
C LEU A 105 25.41 12.50 12.46
N TYR A 106 25.65 13.64 13.10
CA TYR A 106 24.60 14.58 13.47
C TYR A 106 24.00 15.25 12.23
N GLU A 107 24.83 15.68 11.28
CA GLU A 107 24.40 16.29 10.02
C GLU A 107 23.66 15.29 9.12
N GLU A 108 24.10 14.03 9.09
CA GLU A 108 23.43 12.95 8.36
C GLU A 108 22.08 12.55 8.97
N GLY A 109 21.81 12.95 10.22
CA GLY A 109 20.67 12.48 11.01
C GLY A 109 20.80 11.00 11.38
N PHE A 110 22.01 10.50 11.62
CA PHE A 110 22.26 9.09 11.93
C PHE A 110 22.30 8.85 13.45
N GLY A 111 21.13 8.62 14.04
CA GLY A 111 20.99 8.33 15.47
C GLY A 111 20.56 6.89 15.76
N LEU A 112 21.08 6.32 16.84
CA LEU A 112 20.72 4.97 17.30
C LEU A 112 19.91 5.00 18.59
N CYS A 113 18.92 4.11 18.68
CA CYS A 113 18.09 3.82 19.84
C CYS A 113 18.36 2.38 20.31
N ILE A 114 19.57 2.13 20.79
CA ILE A 114 20.01 0.80 21.21
C ILE A 114 20.29 0.78 22.72
N ARG A 115 20.01 -0.37 23.35
CA ARG A 115 20.32 -0.61 24.75
C ARG A 115 21.45 -1.64 24.84
N TYR A 116 22.52 -1.28 25.54
CA TYR A 116 23.53 -2.24 25.96
C TYR A 116 22.94 -3.17 27.04
N ASN A 117 23.09 -4.48 26.84
CA ASN A 117 22.73 -5.51 27.81
C ASN A 117 23.98 -6.27 28.21
N ARG A 118 24.16 -6.54 29.51
CA ARG A 118 25.34 -7.25 30.05
C ARG A 118 25.41 -8.74 29.68
N GLN A 119 24.49 -9.21 28.84
CA GLN A 119 24.49 -10.58 28.32
C GLN A 119 25.54 -10.80 27.24
N THR A 120 25.89 -9.76 26.48
CA THR A 120 26.94 -9.79 25.45
C THR A 120 28.17 -9.04 25.93
N SER A 121 29.33 -9.34 25.34
CA SER A 121 30.55 -8.61 25.68
C SER A 121 30.50 -7.15 25.18
N ILE A 122 31.21 -6.26 25.86
CA ILE A 122 31.30 -4.85 25.43
C ILE A 122 32.00 -4.71 24.07
N LYS A 123 32.93 -5.62 23.75
CA LYS A 123 33.66 -5.62 22.47
C LYS A 123 32.73 -5.93 21.30
N GLU A 124 31.87 -6.93 21.44
CA GLU A 124 30.85 -7.26 20.43
C GLU A 124 29.87 -6.10 20.24
N PHE A 125 29.48 -5.45 21.34
CA PHE A 125 28.61 -4.28 21.26
C PHE A 125 29.29 -3.09 20.55
N ILE A 126 30.56 -2.81 20.85
CA ILE A 126 31.34 -1.79 20.12
C ILE A 126 31.41 -2.13 18.64
N GLN A 127 31.73 -3.36 18.28
CA GLN A 127 31.77 -3.80 16.88
C GLN A 127 30.41 -3.63 16.21
N GLN A 128 29.32 -3.99 16.89
CA GLN A 128 27.98 -3.78 16.39
C GLN A 128 27.74 -2.30 16.06
N ILE A 129 28.08 -1.37 16.96
CA ILE A 129 27.90 0.08 16.69
C ILE A 129 28.76 0.54 15.52
N VAL A 130 30.02 0.10 15.45
CA VAL A 130 30.95 0.39 14.34
C VAL A 130 30.38 -0.09 13.00
N ASP A 131 29.78 -1.30 12.98
CA ASP A 131 29.14 -1.87 11.80
C ASP A 131 27.85 -1.12 11.41
N HIS A 132 27.13 -0.52 12.39
CA HIS A 132 25.93 0.27 12.10
C HIS A 132 26.29 1.58 11.40
N ILE A 133 27.37 2.24 11.80
CA ILE A 133 27.76 3.55 11.21
C ILE A 133 28.66 3.42 9.99
N GLY A 134 29.20 2.23 9.72
CA GLY A 134 30.20 2.00 8.68
C GLY A 134 31.48 2.78 8.99
N ALA A 135 32.18 2.40 10.05
CA ALA A 135 33.43 3.04 10.47
C ALA A 135 34.56 2.02 10.62
N ALA A 136 35.79 2.51 10.61
CA ALA A 136 36.96 1.78 11.07
C ALA A 136 37.43 2.39 12.40
N GLN A 137 37.45 1.58 13.45
CA GLN A 137 38.05 1.94 14.73
C GLN A 137 39.38 1.20 14.89
N TYR A 138 40.46 1.93 15.16
CA TYR A 138 41.79 1.36 15.31
C TYR A 138 42.61 2.13 16.36
N ASP A 139 43.63 1.50 16.91
CA ASP A 139 44.59 2.15 17.78
C ASP A 139 45.75 2.68 16.91
N ASN A 140 45.97 4.00 16.92
CA ASN A 140 47.02 4.61 16.12
C ASN A 140 48.38 4.40 16.82
N VAL A 141 49.31 3.72 16.15
CA VAL A 141 50.63 3.38 16.69
C VAL A 141 51.49 4.62 16.95
N GLU A 142 51.34 5.68 16.16
CA GLU A 142 52.14 6.90 16.29
C GLU A 142 51.72 7.74 17.50
N THR A 143 50.41 7.86 17.70
CA THR A 143 49.86 8.71 18.78
C THR A 143 49.54 7.93 20.05
N GLY A 144 49.47 6.60 19.98
CA GLY A 144 49.02 5.73 21.06
C GLY A 144 47.52 5.86 21.37
N LYS A 145 46.77 6.64 20.58
CA LYS A 145 45.35 6.95 20.83
C LYS A 145 44.43 6.12 19.97
N GLN A 146 43.25 5.82 20.52
CA GLN A 146 42.19 5.18 19.75
C GLN A 146 41.54 6.19 18.81
N THR A 147 41.52 5.87 17.53
CA THR A 147 41.02 6.71 16.45
C THR A 147 39.79 6.07 15.81
N ILE A 148 38.86 6.88 15.34
CA ILE A 148 37.70 6.44 14.55
C ILE A 148 37.67 7.18 13.23
N LYS A 149 37.47 6.45 12.13
CA LYS A 149 37.30 7.01 10.80
C LYS A 149 36.00 6.48 10.18
N LEU A 150 35.09 7.39 9.83
CA LEU A 150 33.86 7.03 9.12
C LEU A 150 34.18 6.71 7.66
N ILE A 151 33.54 5.68 7.11
CA ILE A 151 33.66 5.32 5.69
C ILE A 151 32.60 6.13 4.94
N ARG A 152 33.01 7.22 4.30
CA ARG A 152 32.16 8.14 3.53
C ARG A 152 32.86 8.59 2.24
N ARG A 153 32.16 9.40 1.44
CA ARG A 153 32.69 10.05 0.23
C ARG A 153 33.36 11.38 0.57
N ASP A 154 34.43 11.32 1.35
CA ASP A 154 35.12 12.50 1.92
C ASP A 154 36.47 12.82 1.24
N TYR A 155 36.74 12.24 0.07
CA TYR A 155 38.00 12.42 -0.66
C TYR A 155 37.77 12.86 -2.12
N LYS A 156 38.80 13.48 -2.70
CA LYS A 156 38.89 13.74 -4.13
C LYS A 156 39.84 12.72 -4.76
N PRO A 157 39.47 12.04 -5.87
CA PRO A 157 40.32 11.02 -6.47
C PRO A 157 41.71 11.54 -6.85
N GLU A 158 41.82 12.79 -7.30
CA GLU A 158 43.09 13.40 -7.70
C GLU A 158 44.12 13.52 -6.57
N ASP A 159 43.68 13.64 -5.31
CA ASP A 159 44.56 13.87 -4.15
C ASP A 159 45.06 12.56 -3.51
N LEU A 160 44.59 11.40 -4.00
CA LEU A 160 44.90 10.11 -3.40
C LEU A 160 46.30 9.59 -3.81
N PRO A 161 47.01 8.90 -2.89
CA PRO A 161 48.28 8.26 -3.22
C PRO A 161 48.07 7.15 -4.26
N VAL A 162 48.92 7.15 -5.28
CA VAL A 162 48.91 6.16 -6.38
C VAL A 162 49.98 5.11 -6.15
N PHE A 163 49.55 3.85 -6.09
CA PHE A 163 50.42 2.69 -5.98
C PHE A 163 50.39 1.85 -7.26
N ASN A 164 51.58 1.47 -7.73
CA ASN A 164 51.81 0.54 -8.83
C ASN A 164 52.98 -0.40 -8.45
N TYR A 165 53.34 -1.36 -9.31
CA TYR A 165 54.45 -2.28 -9.05
C TYR A 165 55.80 -1.58 -8.84
N ASP A 166 56.02 -0.43 -9.47
CA ASP A 166 57.26 0.34 -9.34
C ASP A 166 57.28 1.27 -8.09
N ASN A 167 56.10 1.53 -7.51
CA ASN A 167 55.88 2.54 -6.47
C ASN A 167 55.21 1.95 -5.23
N GLY A 168 55.63 0.75 -4.82
CA GLY A 168 55.33 0.21 -3.49
C GLY A 168 54.39 -0.98 -3.45
N ILE A 169 53.94 -1.54 -4.58
CA ILE A 169 53.25 -2.85 -4.61
C ILE A 169 54.27 -3.95 -4.93
N LEU A 170 54.45 -4.89 -4.00
CA LEU A 170 55.34 -6.04 -4.17
C LEU A 170 54.62 -7.21 -4.85
N SER A 171 53.40 -7.51 -4.41
CA SER A 171 52.58 -8.56 -5.01
C SER A 171 51.10 -8.31 -4.79
N VAL A 172 50.29 -8.88 -5.67
CA VAL A 172 48.82 -8.84 -5.56
C VAL A 172 48.33 -10.28 -5.54
N ARG A 173 47.60 -10.63 -4.49
CA ARG A 173 46.93 -11.91 -4.35
C ARG A 173 45.43 -11.67 -4.51
N ASP A 174 44.80 -12.43 -5.38
CA ASP A 174 43.36 -12.38 -5.52
C ASP A 174 42.72 -13.00 -4.28
N ASP A 175 41.78 -12.28 -3.67
CA ASP A 175 40.95 -12.85 -2.62
C ASP A 175 39.76 -13.51 -3.32
N ASP A 176 39.90 -14.80 -3.65
CA ASP A 176 38.94 -15.60 -4.42
C ASP A 176 37.69 -15.97 -3.59
N SER A 177 37.11 -14.96 -2.92
CA SER A 177 35.93 -15.12 -2.09
C SER A 177 34.65 -14.89 -2.90
N GLY A 178 34.30 -15.89 -3.72
CA GLY A 178 32.92 -16.22 -4.04
C GLY A 178 32.51 -16.05 -5.49
N ALA A 179 32.32 -17.17 -6.18
CA ALA A 179 31.62 -17.28 -7.46
C ALA A 179 30.38 -16.37 -7.52
N THR A 180 30.31 -15.55 -8.57
CA THR A 180 29.29 -14.52 -8.81
C THR A 180 27.86 -15.05 -8.73
N ASP A 181 27.66 -16.35 -9.01
CA ASP A 181 26.36 -17.01 -9.08
C ASP A 181 25.60 -17.12 -7.74
N LYS A 182 26.24 -16.87 -6.59
CA LYS A 182 25.59 -16.91 -5.27
C LYS A 182 25.54 -15.56 -4.54
N GLN A 183 25.92 -14.47 -5.20
CA GLN A 183 25.90 -13.16 -4.57
C GLN A 183 24.45 -12.71 -4.29
N PRO A 184 24.14 -12.22 -3.08
CA PRO A 184 22.80 -11.79 -2.75
C PRO A 184 22.46 -10.49 -3.48
N ASN A 185 21.38 -10.51 -4.26
CA ASN A 185 20.90 -9.36 -5.04
C ASN A 185 19.68 -8.67 -4.42
N GLN A 186 19.23 -9.17 -3.27
CA GLN A 186 18.25 -8.52 -2.39
C GLN A 186 18.81 -8.50 -0.97
N VAL A 187 18.81 -7.31 -0.36
CA VAL A 187 19.17 -7.13 1.05
C VAL A 187 17.94 -6.68 1.84
N ILE A 188 17.63 -7.42 2.91
CA ILE A 188 16.55 -7.13 3.83
C ILE A 188 17.16 -6.70 5.16
N VAL A 189 16.95 -5.44 5.53
CA VAL A 189 17.34 -4.89 6.84
C VAL A 189 16.14 -4.91 7.76
N LYS A 190 16.22 -5.70 8.84
CA LYS A 190 15.24 -5.69 9.92
C LYS A 190 15.61 -4.64 10.94
N TYR A 191 14.67 -3.76 11.27
CA TYR A 191 14.82 -2.71 12.29
C TYR A 191 13.60 -2.69 13.20
N ARG A 192 13.72 -2.02 14.35
CA ARG A 192 12.62 -1.91 15.33
C ARG A 192 12.22 -0.47 15.51
N GLU A 193 10.98 -0.17 15.14
CA GLU A 193 10.46 1.19 15.21
C GLU A 193 10.05 1.53 16.66
N PRO A 194 10.68 2.54 17.31
CA PRO A 194 10.47 2.82 18.72
C PRO A 194 9.09 3.44 19.01
N VAL A 195 8.41 3.97 17.99
CA VAL A 195 7.10 4.64 18.10
C VAL A 195 5.97 3.63 18.14
N SER A 196 5.82 2.77 17.12
CA SER A 196 4.83 1.68 17.11
C SER A 196 5.24 0.49 17.98
N ASN A 197 6.52 0.40 18.35
CA ASN A 197 7.14 -0.72 19.05
C ASN A 197 6.97 -2.05 18.30
N ARG A 198 7.07 -2.00 16.96
CA ARG A 198 6.99 -3.16 16.07
C ARG A 198 8.29 -3.31 15.29
N ASP A 199 8.61 -4.55 14.96
CA ASP A 199 9.70 -4.87 14.05
C ASP A 199 9.19 -4.66 12.62
N ASP A 200 9.95 -3.93 11.82
CA ASP A 200 9.66 -3.61 10.43
C ASP A 200 10.91 -3.90 9.58
N GLN A 201 10.77 -3.91 8.27
CA GLN A 201 11.85 -4.27 7.36
C GLN A 201 11.96 -3.30 6.19
N ALA A 202 13.20 -2.92 5.89
CA ALA A 202 13.56 -2.19 4.68
C ALA A 202 14.19 -3.17 3.69
N ILE A 203 13.73 -3.13 2.43
CA ILE A 203 14.20 -4.01 1.37
C ILE A 203 14.88 -3.16 0.30
N ALA A 204 16.12 -3.51 -0.04
CA ALA A 204 16.85 -2.99 -1.18
C ALA A 204 17.05 -4.10 -2.22
N ASN A 205 16.73 -3.81 -3.48
CA ASN A 205 16.78 -4.75 -4.59
C ASN A 205 17.69 -4.24 -5.71
N ASN A 206 18.57 -5.11 -6.21
CA ASN A 206 19.27 -4.89 -7.46
C ASN A 206 18.41 -5.35 -8.63
N ILE A 207 17.63 -4.44 -9.23
CA ILE A 207 16.65 -4.78 -10.28
C ILE A 207 17.32 -5.46 -11.49
N ALA A 208 18.56 -5.07 -11.83
CA ALA A 208 19.30 -5.65 -12.95
C ALA A 208 19.68 -7.11 -12.68
N SER A 209 20.30 -7.37 -11.52
CA SER A 209 20.69 -8.73 -11.13
C SER A 209 19.49 -9.65 -10.86
N VAL A 210 18.41 -9.12 -10.26
CA VAL A 210 17.17 -9.89 -10.03
C VAL A 210 16.54 -10.39 -11.34
N ARG A 211 16.62 -9.62 -12.43
CA ARG A 211 16.12 -10.05 -13.74
C ARG A 211 16.97 -11.15 -14.38
N MET A 212 18.28 -11.18 -14.10
CA MET A 212 19.22 -12.12 -14.70
C MET A 212 19.34 -13.44 -13.91
N HIS A 213 19.34 -13.38 -12.58
CA HIS A 213 19.66 -14.51 -11.70
C HIS A 213 18.52 -14.93 -10.76
N GLY A 214 17.35 -14.29 -10.83
CA GLY A 214 16.26 -14.50 -9.86
C GLY A 214 16.55 -13.84 -8.51
N VAL A 215 15.70 -14.03 -7.49
CA VAL A 215 15.87 -13.37 -6.19
C VAL A 215 16.74 -14.21 -5.24
N ILE A 216 17.87 -13.66 -4.82
CA ILE A 216 18.79 -14.23 -3.82
C ILE A 216 18.85 -13.25 -2.64
N SER A 217 18.13 -13.57 -1.56
CA SER A 217 17.94 -12.68 -0.42
C SER A 217 18.98 -12.90 0.69
N LYS A 218 19.54 -11.81 1.22
CA LYS A 218 20.32 -11.78 2.47
C LYS A 218 19.60 -10.91 3.50
N THR A 219 19.32 -11.47 4.67
CA THR A 219 18.70 -10.73 5.79
C THR A 219 19.76 -10.34 6.81
N VAL A 220 19.80 -9.06 7.19
CA VAL A 220 20.67 -8.53 8.25
C VAL A 220 19.81 -7.78 9.26
N GLU A 221 20.10 -7.97 10.55
CA GLU A 221 19.34 -7.34 11.63
C GLU A 221 20.15 -6.18 12.23
N TYR A 222 19.65 -4.95 12.07
CA TYR A 222 20.23 -3.74 12.66
C TYR A 222 19.38 -3.28 13.85
N LYS A 223 19.64 -3.91 15.00
CA LYS A 223 18.94 -3.57 16.25
C LYS A 223 19.26 -2.15 16.67
N GLY A 224 18.24 -1.31 16.79
CA GLY A 224 18.38 0.06 17.32
C GLY A 224 18.38 1.16 16.25
N VAL A 225 18.31 0.81 14.95
CA VAL A 225 17.97 1.80 13.92
C VAL A 225 16.49 2.17 14.05
N PRO A 226 16.14 3.45 14.30
CA PRO A 226 14.79 3.79 14.73
C PRO A 226 13.84 4.21 13.61
N THR A 227 14.34 4.52 12.41
CA THR A 227 13.52 5.02 11.29
C THR A 227 13.69 4.17 10.04
N PHE A 228 12.64 4.14 9.22
CA PHE A 228 12.66 3.48 7.92
C PHE A 228 13.73 4.09 6.99
N ASP A 229 13.85 5.42 6.96
CA ASP A 229 14.81 6.11 6.08
C ASP A 229 16.26 5.69 6.38
N LEU A 230 16.64 5.59 7.65
CA LEU A 230 17.96 5.11 8.04
C LEU A 230 18.15 3.62 7.69
N ALA A 231 17.15 2.78 7.94
CA ALA A 231 17.20 1.37 7.59
C ALA A 231 17.30 1.15 6.07
N ALA A 232 16.64 1.98 5.28
CA ALA A 232 16.68 1.97 3.82
C ALA A 232 18.05 2.40 3.27
N ARG A 233 18.69 3.40 3.89
CA ARG A 233 20.08 3.79 3.57
C ARG A 233 21.04 2.61 3.84
N LEU A 234 20.96 2.00 5.01
CA LEU A 234 21.79 0.83 5.35
C LEU A 234 21.55 -0.38 4.43
N ALA A 235 20.30 -0.64 4.06
CA ALA A 235 19.98 -1.72 3.12
C ALA A 235 20.61 -1.48 1.74
N ARG A 236 20.64 -0.22 1.29
CA ARG A 236 21.29 0.18 0.03
C ARG A 236 22.80 0.01 0.10
N ASP A 237 23.44 0.49 1.16
CA ASP A 237 24.90 0.40 1.33
C ASP A 237 25.35 -1.08 1.36
N LEU A 238 24.59 -1.94 2.02
CA LEU A 238 24.87 -3.38 2.04
C LEU A 238 24.66 -4.07 0.69
N GLU A 239 23.70 -3.63 -0.12
CA GLU A 239 23.51 -4.17 -1.46
C GLU A 239 24.69 -3.83 -2.37
N LEU A 240 25.21 -2.60 -2.29
CA LEU A 240 26.41 -2.18 -3.01
C LEU A 240 27.65 -3.03 -2.64
N VAL A 241 27.80 -3.39 -1.37
CA VAL A 241 28.87 -4.29 -0.94
C VAL A 241 28.64 -5.74 -1.42
N ALA A 242 27.38 -6.15 -1.56
CA ALA A 242 27.01 -7.48 -2.03
C ALA A 242 27.09 -7.66 -3.55
N SER A 243 27.13 -6.58 -4.33
CA SER A 243 27.05 -6.63 -5.80
C SER A 243 28.33 -7.12 -6.51
N GLY A 244 29.22 -7.84 -5.81
CA GLY A 244 30.42 -8.45 -6.41
C GLY A 244 31.61 -7.51 -6.57
N LEU A 245 31.90 -6.68 -5.56
CA LEU A 245 33.06 -5.79 -5.57
C LEU A 245 34.37 -6.58 -5.60
N THR A 246 35.33 -6.12 -6.40
CA THR A 246 36.67 -6.69 -6.45
C THR A 246 37.36 -6.50 -5.10
N ARG A 247 37.77 -7.61 -4.49
CA ARG A 247 38.58 -7.64 -3.28
C ARG A 247 39.97 -8.17 -3.62
N LEU A 248 40.99 -7.42 -3.23
CA LEU A 248 42.39 -7.76 -3.48
C LEU A 248 43.15 -7.78 -2.16
N LYS A 249 44.03 -8.75 -2.01
CA LYS A 249 45.06 -8.74 -0.97
C LYS A 249 46.35 -8.22 -1.59
N ILE A 250 46.66 -6.95 -1.33
CA ILE A 250 47.84 -6.28 -1.89
C ILE A 250 48.94 -6.30 -0.84
N VAL A 251 50.12 -6.78 -1.21
CA VAL A 251 51.33 -6.73 -0.39
C VAL A 251 52.11 -5.49 -0.80
N PHE A 252 52.22 -4.55 0.11
CA PHE A 252 52.93 -3.29 -0.05
C PHE A 252 54.32 -3.35 0.60
N ASP A 253 55.22 -2.50 0.10
CA ASP A 253 56.50 -2.16 0.72
C ASP A 253 56.31 -1.18 1.91
N MET A 254 57.36 -0.94 2.71
CA MET A 254 57.39 -0.02 3.86
C MET A 254 56.93 1.42 3.54
N ARG A 255 56.91 1.82 2.27
CA ARG A 255 56.33 3.11 1.84
C ARG A 255 54.84 3.24 2.17
N ALA A 256 54.14 2.12 2.33
CA ALA A 256 52.74 2.10 2.73
C ALA A 256 52.53 2.06 4.26
N SER A 257 53.59 2.26 5.07
CA SER A 257 53.50 2.24 6.54
C SER A 257 52.61 3.33 7.13
N GLU A 258 52.38 4.41 6.40
CA GLU A 258 51.47 5.48 6.79
C GLU A 258 49.99 5.10 6.63
N LEU A 259 49.67 4.07 5.81
CA LEU A 259 48.28 3.65 5.58
C LEU A 259 47.63 3.17 6.88
N LYS A 260 46.43 3.66 7.14
CA LYS A 260 45.59 3.24 8.27
C LYS A 260 44.32 2.55 7.76
N PRO A 261 43.66 1.72 8.59
CA PRO A 261 42.38 1.13 8.24
C PRO A 261 41.33 2.20 7.88
N GLY A 262 40.64 2.00 6.76
CA GLY A 262 39.65 2.95 6.22
C GLY A 262 40.21 3.97 5.23
N ASP A 263 41.53 4.03 5.03
CA ASP A 263 42.16 4.87 4.02
C ASP A 263 41.83 4.44 2.59
N VAL A 264 41.96 5.39 1.68
CA VAL A 264 41.61 5.22 0.28
C VAL A 264 42.86 5.43 -0.55
N VAL A 265 43.11 4.52 -1.49
CA VAL A 265 44.31 4.50 -2.32
C VAL A 265 43.93 4.29 -3.78
N ARG A 266 44.69 4.88 -4.70
CA ARG A 266 44.56 4.60 -6.13
C ARG A 266 45.53 3.51 -6.51
N VAL A 267 45.03 2.49 -7.20
CA VAL A 267 45.82 1.35 -7.64
C VAL A 267 45.82 1.34 -9.16
N ASN A 268 47.03 1.29 -9.74
CA ASN A 268 47.24 1.20 -11.17
C ASN A 268 48.05 -0.06 -11.50
N LEU A 269 47.36 -1.06 -12.04
CA LEU A 269 47.89 -2.36 -12.43
C LEU A 269 47.38 -2.74 -13.83
N PRO A 270 48.02 -2.21 -14.90
CA PRO A 270 47.59 -2.47 -16.27
C PRO A 270 47.55 -3.96 -16.64
N ASP A 271 48.48 -4.75 -16.10
CA ASP A 271 48.57 -6.21 -16.35
C ASP A 271 47.33 -6.99 -15.87
N ARG A 272 46.52 -6.40 -14.99
CA ARG A 272 45.29 -6.99 -14.44
C ARG A 272 44.02 -6.26 -14.89
N ASP A 273 44.10 -5.41 -15.92
CA ASP A 273 43.00 -4.55 -16.40
C ASP A 273 42.47 -3.57 -15.33
N ILE A 274 43.31 -3.21 -14.35
CA ILE A 274 42.99 -2.23 -13.30
C ILE A 274 43.70 -0.93 -13.63
N VAL A 275 43.05 -0.11 -14.47
CA VAL A 275 43.57 1.20 -14.86
C VAL A 275 42.91 2.28 -14.00
N ASP A 276 43.66 2.79 -13.03
CA ASP A 276 43.27 3.90 -12.16
C ASP A 276 41.99 3.68 -11.34
N VAL A 277 41.96 2.57 -10.59
CA VAL A 277 40.82 2.20 -9.75
C VAL A 277 41.09 2.57 -8.29
N VAL A 278 40.07 3.12 -7.63
CA VAL A 278 40.13 3.49 -6.21
C VAL A 278 39.77 2.28 -5.34
N PHE A 279 40.68 1.95 -4.42
CA PHE A 279 40.50 0.90 -3.43
C PHE A 279 40.49 1.49 -2.02
N ARG A 280 39.67 0.90 -1.14
CA ARG A 280 39.66 1.19 0.28
C ARG A 280 40.36 0.09 1.06
N VAL A 281 41.24 0.51 1.96
CA VAL A 281 41.99 -0.36 2.86
C VAL A 281 41.07 -0.83 3.98
N GLY A 282 40.80 -2.13 4.06
CA GLY A 282 40.00 -2.74 5.10
C GLY A 282 40.86 -3.15 6.30
N LYS A 283 41.55 -4.28 6.17
CA LYS A 283 42.43 -4.84 7.20
C LYS A 283 43.89 -4.69 6.79
N LEU A 284 44.74 -4.26 7.71
CA LEU A 284 46.19 -4.22 7.56
C LEU A 284 46.81 -5.26 8.47
N GLU A 285 47.73 -6.06 7.92
CA GLU A 285 48.52 -7.05 8.62
C GLU A 285 50.00 -6.82 8.30
N ASN A 286 50.87 -6.92 9.30
CA ASN A 286 52.31 -6.86 9.07
C ASN A 286 52.79 -8.24 8.64
N GLY A 287 53.44 -8.31 7.49
CA GLY A 287 54.09 -9.51 6.97
C GLY A 287 55.48 -9.72 7.57
N ASN A 288 56.24 -10.62 6.96
CA ASN A 288 57.65 -10.83 7.29
C ASN A 288 58.49 -9.82 6.48
N ASP A 289 59.69 -9.48 6.97
CA ASP A 289 60.69 -8.68 6.24
C ASP A 289 60.23 -7.31 5.71
N GLY A 290 59.43 -6.58 6.50
CA GLY A 290 59.03 -5.20 6.16
C GLY A 290 57.84 -5.10 5.19
N GLU A 291 57.15 -6.21 4.92
CA GLU A 291 55.95 -6.22 4.07
C GLU A 291 54.68 -5.80 4.84
N ILE A 292 53.78 -5.09 4.17
CA ILE A 292 52.46 -4.72 4.70
C ILE A 292 51.38 -5.35 3.83
N ILE A 293 50.60 -6.27 4.39
CA ILE A 293 49.52 -6.96 3.69
C ILE A 293 48.22 -6.20 3.95
N ALA A 294 47.67 -5.57 2.92
CA ALA A 294 46.40 -4.87 2.97
C ALA A 294 45.31 -5.68 2.27
N THR A 295 44.21 -5.92 2.97
CA THR A 295 42.96 -6.40 2.35
C THR A 295 42.18 -5.20 1.86
N CYS A 296 42.18 -4.99 0.55
CA CYS A 296 41.57 -3.86 -0.13
C CYS A 296 40.27 -4.28 -0.81
N ILE A 297 39.25 -3.42 -0.75
CA ILE A 297 37.98 -3.60 -1.46
C ILE A 297 37.80 -2.40 -2.38
N GLN A 298 37.33 -2.61 -3.60
CA GLN A 298 37.02 -1.53 -4.53
C GLN A 298 36.04 -0.53 -3.88
N ASP A 299 36.37 0.76 -3.91
CA ASP A 299 35.54 1.78 -3.26
C ASP A 299 34.37 2.20 -4.15
N VAL A 300 33.14 1.90 -3.72
CA VAL A 300 31.91 2.27 -4.45
C VAL A 300 31.24 3.52 -3.91
N PHE A 301 31.67 4.02 -2.76
CA PHE A 301 31.12 5.24 -2.17
C PHE A 301 31.47 6.50 -3.00
N GLY A 302 32.46 6.41 -3.91
CA GLY A 302 32.79 7.42 -4.91
C GLY A 302 31.84 7.46 -6.12
N LEU A 303 31.10 6.37 -6.40
CA LEU A 303 30.22 6.26 -7.56
C LEU A 303 28.91 7.05 -7.34
N PRO A 304 28.32 7.63 -8.40
CA PRO A 304 27.04 8.34 -8.27
C PRO A 304 25.97 7.39 -7.75
N ALA A 305 25.20 7.84 -6.75
CA ALA A 305 24.13 7.07 -6.14
C ALA A 305 23.15 6.62 -7.23
N ALA A 306 23.18 5.33 -7.61
CA ALA A 306 22.19 4.80 -8.52
C ALA A 306 20.81 4.85 -7.85
N ASN A 307 19.78 5.13 -8.65
CA ASN A 307 18.40 5.25 -8.20
C ASN A 307 17.84 3.88 -7.81
N TYR A 308 18.14 3.42 -6.60
CA TYR A 308 17.58 2.19 -6.07
C TYR A 308 16.21 2.44 -5.45
N SER A 309 15.22 1.65 -5.86
CA SER A 309 13.88 1.66 -5.26
C SER A 309 13.94 0.87 -3.96
N THR A 310 14.08 1.57 -2.83
CA THR A 310 13.81 1.00 -1.51
C THR A 310 12.30 1.04 -1.28
N GLN A 311 11.65 -0.12 -1.23
CA GLN A 311 10.22 -0.20 -0.97
C GLN A 311 9.99 -0.51 0.51
N LYS A 312 9.15 0.29 1.16
CA LYS A 312 8.59 -0.07 2.45
C LYS A 312 7.61 -1.21 2.21
N GLY A 313 7.77 -2.32 2.92
CA GLY A 313 6.74 -3.35 2.99
C GLY A 313 5.57 -2.79 3.79
N GLU A 314 4.65 -2.05 3.17
CA GLU A 314 3.46 -1.60 3.87
C GLU A 314 2.60 -2.82 4.26
N SER A 315 2.25 -2.91 5.54
CA SER A 315 1.17 -3.81 5.96
C SER A 315 -0.13 -3.28 5.35
N LEU A 316 -0.62 -3.97 4.31
CA LEU A 316 -1.82 -3.63 3.53
C LEU A 316 -3.14 -3.72 4.33
N TYR A 317 -3.09 -3.84 5.67
CA TYR A 317 -4.29 -3.92 6.48
C TYR A 317 -4.90 -2.53 6.72
N ILE A 318 -5.78 -2.12 5.81
CA ILE A 318 -6.70 -1.02 6.02
C ILE A 318 -7.94 -1.61 6.73
N PRO A 319 -8.29 -1.17 7.95
CA PRO A 319 -9.50 -1.65 8.60
C PRO A 319 -10.72 -1.35 7.70
N PRO A 320 -11.63 -2.31 7.47
CA PRO A 320 -12.79 -2.11 6.62
C PRO A 320 -13.68 -0.98 7.16
N ASP A 321 -14.15 -0.10 6.27
CA ASP A 321 -15.07 0.98 6.64
C ASP A 321 -16.52 0.49 6.56
N TYR A 322 -17.17 0.36 7.72
CA TYR A 322 -18.56 -0.11 7.83
C TYR A 322 -19.58 1.04 7.82
N THR A 323 -19.17 2.27 7.52
CA THR A 323 -20.07 3.43 7.50
C THR A 323 -21.12 3.30 6.40
N ALA A 324 -22.39 3.45 6.75
CA ALA A 324 -23.49 3.46 5.78
C ALA A 324 -23.51 4.80 5.01
N ASN A 325 -23.43 4.71 3.68
CA ASN A 325 -23.45 5.87 2.78
C ASN A 325 -24.76 5.93 1.97
N PRO A 326 -25.24 7.12 1.60
CA PRO A 326 -26.45 7.26 0.78
C PRO A 326 -26.25 6.66 -0.62
N ILE A 327 -27.33 6.13 -1.19
CA ILE A 327 -27.36 5.64 -2.57
C ILE A 327 -27.33 6.85 -3.51
N GLN A 328 -26.27 6.97 -4.32
CA GLN A 328 -26.11 8.07 -5.27
C GLN A 328 -26.93 7.91 -6.54
N GLN A 329 -27.25 6.67 -6.91
CA GLN A 329 -28.03 6.36 -8.09
C GLN A 329 -29.12 5.39 -7.72
N ALA A 330 -30.35 5.87 -7.75
CA ALA A 330 -31.52 5.07 -7.48
C ALA A 330 -32.65 5.47 -8.42
N ARG A 331 -33.58 4.53 -8.62
CA ARG A 331 -34.74 4.75 -9.47
C ARG A 331 -35.89 3.86 -9.03
N LEU A 332 -37.10 4.39 -9.11
CA LEU A 332 -38.32 3.62 -8.96
C LEU A 332 -38.87 3.25 -10.34
N ILE A 333 -39.39 2.04 -10.46
CA ILE A 333 -40.13 1.58 -11.64
C ILE A 333 -41.47 1.00 -11.20
N GLU A 334 -42.51 1.25 -11.98
CA GLU A 334 -43.72 0.45 -11.89
C GLU A 334 -43.50 -0.89 -12.59
N VAL A 335 -43.95 -1.99 -11.98
CA VAL A 335 -43.72 -3.34 -12.48
C VAL A 335 -44.39 -3.54 -13.85
N PRO A 336 -43.63 -3.84 -14.92
CA PRO A 336 -44.20 -4.13 -16.23
C PRO A 336 -44.98 -5.47 -16.24
N TYR A 337 -45.99 -5.59 -17.11
CA TYR A 337 -46.80 -6.81 -17.23
C TYR A 337 -45.96 -8.09 -17.40
N HIS A 338 -44.90 -8.03 -18.21
CA HIS A 338 -44.09 -9.21 -18.54
C HIS A 338 -43.32 -9.79 -17.33
N VAL A 339 -43.18 -9.03 -16.25
CA VAL A 339 -42.47 -9.44 -15.04
C VAL A 339 -43.38 -10.27 -14.13
N LEU A 340 -44.70 -10.02 -14.16
CA LEU A 340 -45.64 -10.70 -13.26
C LEU A 340 -45.58 -12.24 -13.34
N PRO A 341 -45.50 -12.89 -14.52
CA PRO A 341 -45.36 -14.34 -14.59
C PRO A 341 -44.04 -14.88 -14.06
N LEU A 342 -43.00 -14.04 -13.91
CA LEU A 342 -41.69 -14.43 -13.39
C LEU A 342 -41.64 -14.39 -11.86
N VAL A 343 -42.50 -13.59 -11.24
CA VAL A 343 -42.43 -13.27 -9.80
C VAL A 343 -43.64 -13.82 -9.04
N LEU A 344 -44.79 -13.95 -9.69
CA LEU A 344 -46.03 -14.47 -9.11
C LEU A 344 -46.39 -15.82 -9.72
N SER A 345 -46.89 -16.73 -8.89
CA SER A 345 -47.52 -17.97 -9.35
C SER A 345 -48.83 -17.71 -10.10
N ASP A 346 -49.30 -18.68 -10.89
CA ASP A 346 -50.57 -18.58 -11.61
C ASP A 346 -51.77 -18.33 -10.67
N ALA A 347 -51.72 -18.89 -9.45
CA ALA A 347 -52.74 -18.68 -8.42
C ALA A 347 -52.75 -17.24 -7.90
N GLU A 348 -51.58 -16.69 -7.55
CA GLU A 348 -51.45 -15.30 -7.07
C GLU A 348 -51.83 -14.29 -8.15
N ARG A 349 -51.43 -14.56 -9.41
CA ARG A 349 -51.76 -13.71 -10.55
C ARG A 349 -53.27 -13.63 -10.79
N ALA A 350 -54.04 -14.66 -10.48
CA ALA A 350 -55.50 -14.63 -10.59
C ALA A 350 -56.16 -13.65 -9.61
N PHE A 351 -55.47 -13.30 -8.51
CA PHE A 351 -55.93 -12.33 -7.51
C PHE A 351 -55.46 -10.89 -7.78
N VAL A 352 -54.61 -10.67 -8.80
CA VAL A 352 -54.16 -9.34 -9.20
C VAL A 352 -55.25 -8.67 -10.03
N LYS A 353 -55.81 -7.56 -9.54
CA LYS A 353 -56.81 -6.80 -10.29
C LYS A 353 -56.10 -5.94 -11.34
N PRO A 354 -56.77 -5.64 -12.47
CA PRO A 354 -56.20 -4.74 -13.48
C PRO A 354 -55.85 -3.34 -12.94
N THR A 355 -56.50 -2.89 -11.87
CA THR A 355 -56.29 -1.58 -11.24
C THR A 355 -55.18 -1.58 -10.19
N ASP A 356 -54.73 -2.75 -9.75
CA ASP A 356 -53.62 -2.85 -8.81
C ASP A 356 -52.35 -2.34 -9.53
N CYS A 357 -51.40 -1.79 -8.78
CA CYS A 357 -50.10 -1.33 -9.27
C CYS A 357 -49.03 -1.76 -8.27
N PHE A 358 -47.91 -2.32 -8.75
CA PHE A 358 -46.75 -2.68 -7.95
C PHE A 358 -45.55 -1.82 -8.31
N VAL A 359 -44.70 -1.53 -7.32
CA VAL A 359 -43.54 -0.65 -7.48
C VAL A 359 -42.28 -1.34 -7.02
N TRP A 360 -41.23 -1.24 -7.83
CA TRP A 360 -39.90 -1.75 -7.50
C TRP A 360 -38.91 -0.59 -7.36
N ALA A 361 -37.97 -0.76 -6.44
CA ALA A 361 -36.81 0.10 -6.29
C ALA A 361 -35.58 -0.53 -6.93
N LEU A 362 -34.83 0.28 -7.67
CA LEU A 362 -33.53 -0.05 -8.23
C LEU A 362 -32.52 0.89 -7.58
N GLY A 363 -31.45 0.33 -7.00
CA GLY A 363 -30.45 1.12 -6.28
C GLY A 363 -29.05 0.59 -6.53
N ALA A 364 -28.12 1.49 -6.84
CA ALA A 364 -26.71 1.18 -6.98
C ALA A 364 -26.07 0.93 -5.60
N GLN A 365 -25.17 -0.04 -5.51
CA GLN A 365 -24.43 -0.32 -4.29
C GLN A 365 -23.49 0.87 -3.96
N PRO A 366 -23.62 1.56 -2.81
CA PRO A 366 -22.78 2.72 -2.48
C PRO A 366 -21.35 2.35 -2.14
N THR A 367 -21.15 1.24 -1.42
CA THR A 367 -19.84 0.72 -1.02
C THR A 367 -19.85 -0.81 -1.06
N ALA A 368 -18.69 -1.44 -1.30
CA ALA A 368 -18.57 -2.90 -1.36
C ALA A 368 -19.01 -3.64 -0.09
N LEU A 369 -19.09 -2.94 1.05
CA LEU A 369 -19.52 -3.49 2.35
C LEU A 369 -21.00 -3.19 2.66
N SER A 370 -21.72 -2.58 1.73
CA SER A 370 -23.18 -2.40 1.81
C SER A 370 -23.88 -3.72 1.45
N VAL A 371 -24.77 -4.18 2.32
CA VAL A 371 -25.41 -5.51 2.24
C VAL A 371 -26.80 -5.42 1.59
N GLY A 372 -27.49 -4.30 1.74
CA GLY A 372 -28.82 -4.06 1.15
C GLY A 372 -29.36 -2.71 1.56
N TYR A 373 -30.66 -2.50 1.38
CA TYR A 373 -31.34 -1.29 1.85
C TYR A 373 -32.76 -1.57 2.34
N ASP A 374 -33.26 -0.75 3.25
CA ASP A 374 -34.67 -0.72 3.64
C ASP A 374 -35.41 0.30 2.78
N MET A 375 -36.60 -0.08 2.29
CA MET A 375 -37.46 0.76 1.47
C MET A 375 -38.58 1.33 2.33
N LEU A 376 -38.60 2.65 2.48
CA LEU A 376 -39.63 3.38 3.19
C LEU A 376 -40.54 4.10 2.20
N VAL A 377 -41.84 3.84 2.25
CA VAL A 377 -42.83 4.44 1.35
C VAL A 377 -43.78 5.35 2.13
N ASP A 378 -44.09 6.50 1.54
CA ASP A 378 -45.09 7.46 1.99
C ASP A 378 -46.12 7.73 0.88
N VAL A 379 -47.39 7.46 1.21
CA VAL A 379 -48.61 7.70 0.39
C VAL A 379 -49.38 8.97 0.84
N GLY A 380 -48.78 9.80 1.71
CA GLY A 380 -49.40 10.97 2.32
C GLY A 380 -49.68 10.83 3.82
N GLY A 381 -49.27 9.72 4.44
CA GLY A 381 -49.46 9.41 5.87
C GLY A 381 -48.17 9.37 6.70
N GLY A 382 -47.02 9.59 6.06
CA GLY A 382 -45.69 9.42 6.65
C GLY A 382 -44.95 8.19 6.11
N TYR A 383 -43.63 8.16 6.29
CA TYR A 383 -42.78 7.07 5.83
C TYR A 383 -42.95 5.81 6.67
N THR A 384 -43.26 4.70 6.01
CA THR A 384 -43.35 3.37 6.63
C THR A 384 -42.44 2.40 5.89
N GLN A 385 -41.71 1.56 6.61
CA GLN A 385 -40.88 0.54 5.98
C GLN A 385 -41.77 -0.55 5.38
N THR A 386 -41.65 -0.76 4.07
CA THR A 386 -42.54 -1.63 3.31
C THR A 386 -41.80 -2.86 2.77
N ALA A 387 -40.50 -2.72 2.48
CA ALA A 387 -39.68 -3.80 1.97
C ALA A 387 -38.21 -3.68 2.42
N THR A 388 -37.46 -4.78 2.28
CA THR A 388 -36.00 -4.79 2.31
C THR A 388 -35.50 -5.26 0.95
N GLY A 389 -34.68 -4.45 0.29
CA GLY A 389 -34.20 -4.69 -1.07
C GLY A 389 -32.71 -4.98 -1.14
N SER A 390 -32.31 -5.70 -2.19
CA SER A 390 -30.91 -5.84 -2.60
C SER A 390 -30.56 -4.80 -3.66
N PHE A 391 -29.27 -4.46 -3.78
CA PHE A 391 -28.81 -3.53 -4.82
C PHE A 391 -28.93 -4.14 -6.22
N THR A 392 -29.30 -3.30 -7.18
CA THR A 392 -29.49 -3.71 -8.58
C THR A 392 -28.20 -3.47 -9.35
N PRO A 393 -27.62 -4.50 -9.99
CA PRO A 393 -26.51 -4.33 -10.91
C PRO A 393 -26.91 -3.40 -12.07
N PHE A 394 -25.98 -2.55 -12.52
CA PHE A 394 -26.20 -1.66 -13.65
C PHE A 394 -24.95 -1.55 -14.50
N VAL A 395 -25.13 -1.11 -15.74
CA VAL A 395 -24.05 -0.73 -16.66
C VAL A 395 -24.33 0.67 -17.20
N ARG A 396 -23.30 1.36 -17.70
CA ARG A 396 -23.50 2.67 -18.34
C ARG A 396 -23.27 2.60 -19.83
N LEU A 397 -23.96 3.45 -20.59
CA LEU A 397 -23.69 3.59 -22.01
C LEU A 397 -22.42 4.42 -22.22
N LEU A 398 -21.47 3.91 -23.01
CA LEU A 398 -20.19 4.60 -23.26
C LEU A 398 -20.35 5.71 -24.30
N GLU A 399 -21.24 5.51 -25.27
CA GLU A 399 -21.53 6.40 -26.39
C GLU A 399 -23.05 6.64 -26.47
N PRO A 400 -23.52 7.74 -27.05
CA PRO A 400 -24.95 7.92 -27.30
C PRO A 400 -25.46 6.84 -28.26
N VAL A 401 -26.69 6.38 -28.02
CA VAL A 401 -27.30 5.26 -28.75
C VAL A 401 -28.52 5.75 -29.51
N SER A 402 -28.57 5.47 -30.82
CA SER A 402 -29.76 5.79 -31.64
C SER A 402 -30.90 4.78 -31.42
N PRO A 403 -32.18 5.11 -31.72
CA PRO A 403 -33.32 4.26 -31.39
C PRO A 403 -33.25 2.83 -31.93
N TYR A 404 -32.69 2.63 -33.13
CA TYR A 404 -32.64 1.31 -33.77
C TYR A 404 -31.24 0.66 -33.75
N GLN A 405 -30.31 1.24 -33.00
CA GLN A 405 -28.98 0.66 -32.85
C GLN A 405 -29.05 -0.55 -31.91
N THR A 406 -28.55 -1.67 -32.41
CA THR A 406 -28.57 -2.97 -31.73
C THR A 406 -27.23 -3.37 -31.12
N ASN A 407 -26.13 -2.74 -31.54
CA ASN A 407 -24.82 -2.90 -30.91
C ASN A 407 -24.50 -1.68 -30.07
N ILE A 408 -24.46 -1.84 -28.76
CA ILE A 408 -24.21 -0.74 -27.81
C ILE A 408 -22.92 -1.00 -27.04
N LYS A 409 -22.11 0.04 -26.88
CA LYS A 409 -20.92 -0.03 -26.04
C LYS A 409 -21.29 0.33 -24.62
N ILE A 410 -20.91 -0.52 -23.69
CA ILE A 410 -21.16 -0.35 -22.27
C ILE A 410 -19.85 -0.09 -21.54
N LYS A 411 -19.89 0.86 -20.62
CA LYS A 411 -18.87 0.98 -19.59
C LYS A 411 -19.19 -0.05 -18.54
N LEU A 412 -18.31 -1.02 -18.47
CA LEU A 412 -18.25 -1.98 -17.39
C LEU A 412 -17.77 -1.19 -16.15
N GLU A 413 -18.68 -0.90 -15.22
CA GLU A 413 -18.39 -0.45 -13.85
C GLU A 413 -19.08 -1.41 -12.85
N GLY A 414 -18.39 -1.87 -11.80
CA GLY A 414 -18.99 -2.69 -10.73
C GLY A 414 -18.87 -4.21 -10.90
N ASP A 415 -19.89 -4.96 -10.48
CA ASP A 415 -19.93 -6.43 -10.44
C ASP A 415 -20.21 -7.04 -11.84
N TYR A 416 -19.13 -7.21 -12.60
CA TYR A 416 -19.17 -7.75 -13.97
C TYR A 416 -19.76 -9.16 -14.06
N ALA A 417 -19.66 -9.95 -12.99
CA ALA A 417 -20.17 -11.31 -12.98
C ALA A 417 -21.71 -11.32 -13.06
N ALA A 418 -22.37 -10.34 -12.43
CA ALA A 418 -23.82 -10.23 -12.44
C ALA A 418 -24.38 -9.92 -13.84
N VAL A 419 -23.69 -9.09 -14.63
CA VAL A 419 -24.14 -8.70 -15.98
C VAL A 419 -24.21 -9.90 -16.95
N ALA A 420 -23.40 -10.94 -16.72
CA ALA A 420 -23.43 -12.15 -17.55
C ALA A 420 -24.74 -12.94 -17.44
N GLY A 421 -25.46 -12.81 -16.32
CA GLY A 421 -26.77 -13.44 -16.12
C GLY A 421 -27.97 -12.57 -16.51
N ALA A 422 -27.74 -11.32 -16.92
CA ALA A 422 -28.83 -10.38 -17.19
C ALA A 422 -29.52 -10.71 -18.53
N LEU A 423 -30.86 -10.77 -18.51
CA LEU A 423 -31.69 -11.03 -19.70
C LEU A 423 -32.26 -9.75 -20.32
N ALA A 424 -32.47 -8.72 -19.50
CA ALA A 424 -33.04 -7.44 -19.92
C ALA A 424 -32.50 -6.29 -19.07
N LEU A 425 -32.54 -5.10 -19.65
CA LEU A 425 -32.14 -3.84 -19.04
C LEU A 425 -33.28 -2.83 -19.14
N ILE A 426 -33.34 -1.93 -18.18
CA ILE A 426 -34.12 -0.70 -18.28
C ILE A 426 -33.17 0.48 -18.39
N VAL A 427 -33.30 1.25 -19.48
CA VAL A 427 -32.54 2.49 -19.73
C VAL A 427 -33.56 3.59 -19.94
N ASP A 428 -33.52 4.64 -19.11
CA ASP A 428 -34.59 5.65 -19.09
C ASP A 428 -35.95 4.93 -19.09
N ASP A 429 -36.91 5.25 -19.95
CA ASP A 429 -38.20 4.56 -19.98
C ASP A 429 -38.28 3.39 -20.98
N GLU A 430 -37.15 2.95 -21.55
CA GLU A 430 -37.08 1.83 -22.51
C GLU A 430 -36.66 0.51 -21.82
N ILE A 431 -37.38 -0.57 -22.10
CA ILE A 431 -36.96 -1.94 -21.79
C ILE A 431 -36.22 -2.50 -22.99
N ILE A 432 -34.98 -2.93 -22.76
CA ILE A 432 -34.07 -3.48 -23.76
C ILE A 432 -33.78 -4.93 -23.42
N LYS A 433 -33.88 -5.84 -24.40
CA LYS A 433 -33.49 -7.25 -24.22
C LYS A 433 -32.00 -7.41 -24.52
N ILE A 434 -31.30 -8.20 -23.69
CA ILE A 434 -29.93 -8.62 -23.97
C ILE A 434 -29.97 -9.89 -24.82
N ASP A 435 -29.36 -9.85 -26.02
CA ASP A 435 -29.21 -11.02 -26.88
C ASP A 435 -27.80 -11.63 -26.74
N ALA A 436 -26.74 -10.81 -26.60
CA ALA A 436 -25.38 -11.27 -26.33
C ALA A 436 -24.51 -10.16 -25.71
N VAL A 437 -23.48 -10.54 -24.94
CA VAL A 437 -22.50 -9.61 -24.34
C VAL A 437 -21.07 -10.09 -24.65
N ASP A 438 -20.23 -9.19 -25.17
CA ASP A 438 -18.79 -9.39 -25.30
C ASP A 438 -18.04 -8.56 -24.26
N PHE A 439 -17.60 -9.23 -23.20
CA PHE A 439 -16.85 -8.61 -22.09
C PHE A 439 -15.43 -8.18 -22.46
N LYS A 440 -14.84 -8.68 -23.55
CA LYS A 440 -13.48 -8.28 -23.98
C LYS A 440 -13.50 -6.90 -24.65
N THR A 441 -14.54 -6.65 -25.44
CA THR A 441 -14.69 -5.39 -26.18
C THR A 441 -15.63 -4.39 -25.50
N GLY A 442 -16.37 -4.83 -24.47
CA GLY A 442 -17.37 -4.00 -23.80
C GLY A 442 -18.59 -3.71 -24.70
N THR A 443 -18.90 -4.62 -25.62
CA THR A 443 -20.00 -4.44 -26.59
C THR A 443 -21.13 -5.41 -26.27
N MET A 444 -22.37 -4.92 -26.32
CA MET A 444 -23.57 -5.70 -26.07
C MET A 444 -24.51 -5.63 -27.27
N THR A 445 -25.00 -6.80 -27.69
CA THR A 445 -26.01 -6.94 -28.74
C THR A 445 -27.37 -7.00 -28.07
N VAL A 446 -28.27 -6.08 -28.45
CA VAL A 446 -29.54 -5.87 -27.80
C VAL A 446 -30.73 -5.86 -28.76
N GLY A 447 -31.88 -6.29 -28.25
CA GLY A 447 -33.20 -6.06 -28.85
C GLY A 447 -33.85 -4.80 -28.23
N ARG A 448 -34.29 -3.87 -29.07
CA ARG A 448 -34.82 -2.55 -28.67
C ARG A 448 -36.35 -2.56 -28.53
N GLY A 449 -36.89 -1.65 -27.71
CA GLY A 449 -38.34 -1.43 -27.54
C GLY A 449 -39.12 -2.68 -27.16
N CYS A 450 -38.72 -3.33 -26.06
CA CYS A 450 -39.35 -4.57 -25.62
C CYS A 450 -40.54 -4.31 -24.67
N ALA A 451 -41.41 -5.33 -24.54
CA ALA A 451 -42.60 -5.33 -23.70
C ALA A 451 -43.57 -4.17 -24.02
N ASP A 452 -43.76 -3.25 -23.08
CA ASP A 452 -44.69 -2.14 -23.20
C ASP A 452 -44.03 -0.83 -23.65
N THR A 453 -42.75 -0.88 -24.04
CA THR A 453 -41.95 0.29 -24.41
C THR A 453 -41.66 0.36 -25.91
N VAL A 454 -41.27 1.54 -26.40
CA VAL A 454 -40.84 1.79 -27.79
C VAL A 454 -39.37 2.17 -27.84
N PRO A 455 -38.64 1.92 -28.95
CA PRO A 455 -37.24 2.28 -29.04
C PRO A 455 -37.00 3.79 -28.95
N GLN A 456 -36.05 4.23 -28.11
CA GLN A 456 -35.72 5.64 -27.86
C GLN A 456 -34.22 5.93 -28.07
N ALA A 457 -33.86 7.20 -28.25
CA ALA A 457 -32.46 7.59 -28.27
C ALA A 457 -31.97 7.79 -26.83
N HIS A 458 -30.80 7.24 -26.50
CA HIS A 458 -30.20 7.40 -25.18
C HIS A 458 -28.90 8.18 -25.26
N LYS A 459 -28.63 8.98 -24.22
CA LYS A 459 -27.39 9.76 -24.11
C LYS A 459 -26.24 8.87 -23.62
N ALA A 460 -25.01 9.30 -23.89
CA ALA A 460 -23.85 8.72 -23.23
C ALA A 460 -23.97 8.89 -21.70
N ASP A 461 -23.37 7.96 -20.96
CA ASP A 461 -23.39 7.84 -19.50
C ASP A 461 -24.77 7.51 -18.87
N ALA A 462 -25.79 7.25 -19.69
CA ALA A 462 -27.09 6.78 -19.21
C ALA A 462 -26.96 5.43 -18.48
N VAL A 463 -27.69 5.29 -17.38
CA VAL A 463 -27.66 4.11 -16.50
C VAL A 463 -28.66 3.06 -17.01
N ALA A 464 -28.15 1.86 -17.26
CA ALA A 464 -28.91 0.69 -17.68
C ALA A 464 -29.00 -0.33 -16.55
N TRP A 465 -30.20 -0.52 -16.00
CA TRP A 465 -30.43 -1.34 -14.81
C TRP A 465 -30.80 -2.78 -15.16
N CYS A 466 -30.12 -3.77 -14.56
CA CYS A 466 -30.44 -5.20 -14.66
C CYS A 466 -31.60 -5.59 -13.72
N TYR A 467 -32.76 -4.97 -13.90
CA TYR A 467 -33.90 -5.07 -12.97
C TYR A 467 -34.45 -6.50 -12.76
N LEU A 468 -34.25 -7.43 -13.70
CA LEU A 468 -34.67 -8.83 -13.55
C LEU A 468 -33.73 -9.66 -12.66
N LEU A 469 -32.52 -9.19 -12.38
CA LEU A 469 -31.58 -9.90 -11.51
C LEU A 469 -31.80 -9.59 -10.04
N ALA A 470 -31.99 -8.31 -9.72
CA ALA A 470 -32.22 -7.85 -8.37
C ALA A 470 -32.97 -6.52 -8.39
N ALA A 471 -34.01 -6.41 -7.57
CA ALA A 471 -34.73 -5.18 -7.31
C ALA A 471 -35.29 -5.24 -5.89
N GLY A 472 -35.53 -4.09 -5.27
CA GLY A 472 -36.33 -3.97 -4.06
C GLY A 472 -37.79 -4.13 -4.43
N THR A 473 -38.40 -5.23 -4.02
CA THR A 473 -39.78 -5.56 -4.37
C THR A 473 -40.73 -5.15 -3.26
N ASP A 474 -41.58 -4.16 -3.52
CA ASP A 474 -42.69 -3.85 -2.64
C ASP A 474 -43.91 -4.69 -3.03
N GLU A 475 -44.41 -5.47 -2.08
CA GLU A 475 -45.58 -6.34 -2.25
C GLU A 475 -46.92 -5.60 -2.04
N SER A 476 -46.86 -4.34 -1.60
CA SER A 476 -48.03 -3.51 -1.38
C SER A 476 -48.76 -3.21 -2.69
N LYS A 477 -50.09 -3.17 -2.61
CA LYS A 477 -50.96 -2.87 -3.75
C LYS A 477 -51.32 -1.40 -3.77
N TYR A 478 -50.91 -0.71 -4.81
CA TYR A 478 -51.26 0.68 -5.06
C TYR A 478 -52.36 0.81 -6.12
N THR A 479 -52.94 1.99 -6.21
CA THR A 479 -54.02 2.30 -7.16
C THR A 479 -53.55 3.21 -8.29
N VAL A 480 -54.23 3.12 -9.44
CA VAL A 480 -54.63 4.24 -10.32
C VAL A 480 -54.17 5.68 -10.00
N ASN A 481 -53.05 6.22 -10.50
CA ASN A 481 -52.63 7.63 -10.34
C ASN A 481 -52.27 8.02 -8.89
N GLU A 482 -51.83 7.06 -8.10
CA GLU A 482 -51.34 7.28 -6.76
C GLU A 482 -49.88 7.75 -6.82
N ARG A 483 -49.56 8.81 -6.07
CA ARG A 483 -48.21 9.37 -5.98
C ARG A 483 -47.52 8.84 -4.74
N LEU A 484 -46.37 8.21 -4.94
CA LEU A 484 -45.56 7.58 -3.90
C LEU A 484 -44.27 8.35 -3.72
N ASN A 485 -43.90 8.62 -2.47
CA ASN A 485 -42.56 9.09 -2.11
C ASN A 485 -41.83 7.94 -1.41
N VAL A 486 -40.62 7.61 -1.88
CA VAL A 486 -39.84 6.48 -1.38
C VAL A 486 -38.45 6.93 -0.98
N LYS A 487 -37.97 6.46 0.18
CA LYS A 487 -36.59 6.59 0.62
C LYS A 487 -35.93 5.22 0.72
N LEU A 488 -34.67 5.13 0.32
CA LEU A 488 -33.87 3.91 0.40
C LEU A 488 -32.76 4.08 1.45
N LEU A 489 -32.82 3.32 2.54
CA LEU A 489 -31.84 3.39 3.62
C LEU A 489 -30.80 2.30 3.50
N THR A 490 -29.58 2.65 3.10
CA THR A 490 -28.45 1.72 2.99
C THR A 490 -28.17 1.00 4.31
N ARG A 491 -27.92 -0.31 4.25
CA ARG A 491 -27.53 -1.15 5.39
C ARG A 491 -26.13 -1.73 5.20
N THR A 492 -25.31 -1.61 6.24
CA THR A 492 -24.05 -2.34 6.38
C THR A 492 -24.20 -3.36 7.51
N ALA A 493 -23.17 -4.16 7.76
CA ALA A 493 -23.17 -5.12 8.86
C ALA A 493 -23.30 -4.48 10.26
N GLN A 494 -23.07 -3.16 10.39
CA GLN A 494 -23.01 -2.46 11.67
C GLN A 494 -23.95 -1.25 11.77
N GLN A 495 -24.39 -0.68 10.65
CA GLN A 495 -25.16 0.56 10.62
C GLN A 495 -26.26 0.52 9.56
N THR A 496 -27.35 1.24 9.84
CA THR A 496 -28.35 1.63 8.84
C THR A 496 -28.26 3.13 8.63
N LEU A 497 -28.42 3.57 7.37
CA LEU A 497 -28.40 4.98 7.01
C LEU A 497 -29.54 5.74 7.72
N ASP A 498 -29.22 6.95 8.18
CA ASP A 498 -30.20 7.85 8.77
C ASP A 498 -31.21 8.36 7.72
N GLU A 499 -32.50 8.40 8.09
CA GLU A 499 -33.59 8.79 7.19
C GLU A 499 -33.45 10.22 6.62
N SER A 500 -32.77 11.11 7.32
CA SER A 500 -32.50 12.48 6.86
C SER A 500 -31.46 12.56 5.76
N LYS A 501 -30.62 11.52 5.61
CA LYS A 501 -29.54 11.46 4.62
C LYS A 501 -29.94 10.75 3.33
N ALA A 502 -31.13 10.14 3.30
CA ALA A 502 -31.63 9.43 2.13
C ALA A 502 -32.35 10.37 1.16
N GLU A 503 -32.08 10.20 -0.14
CA GLU A 503 -32.79 10.91 -1.19
C GLU A 503 -34.25 10.46 -1.27
N VAL A 504 -35.15 11.41 -1.56
CA VAL A 504 -36.57 11.14 -1.76
C VAL A 504 -36.84 10.92 -3.24
N LEU A 505 -37.21 9.69 -3.60
CA LEU A 505 -37.64 9.32 -4.95
C LEU A 505 -39.15 9.41 -5.06
N THR A 506 -39.67 9.86 -6.20
CA THR A 506 -41.12 9.95 -6.44
C THR A 506 -41.52 9.15 -7.67
N LEU A 507 -42.64 8.43 -7.59
CA LEU A 507 -43.27 7.75 -8.72
C LEU A 507 -44.79 7.97 -8.67
N THR A 508 -45.41 8.11 -9.84
CA THR A 508 -46.88 8.07 -9.98
C THR A 508 -47.26 6.84 -10.79
N THR A 509 -48.15 6.02 -10.24
CA THR A 509 -48.60 4.76 -10.86
C THR A 509 -49.48 5.02 -12.09
N GLN A 510 -49.25 4.27 -13.16
CA GLN A 510 -49.91 4.42 -14.46
C GLN A 510 -50.56 3.13 -14.97
N GLN A 511 -50.72 2.12 -14.11
CA GLN A 511 -51.34 0.84 -14.47
C GLN A 511 -50.51 0.07 -15.52
N ARG A 512 -49.18 0.11 -15.40
CA ARG A 512 -48.23 -0.52 -16.32
C ARG A 512 -48.36 -2.04 -16.32
N GLN A 513 -48.69 -2.60 -15.16
CA GLN A 513 -48.88 -4.03 -14.98
C GLN A 513 -50.09 -4.61 -15.73
N ALA A 514 -51.00 -3.79 -16.26
CA ALA A 514 -52.13 -4.23 -17.09
C ALA A 514 -51.88 -4.06 -18.60
N ARG A 515 -50.65 -3.67 -18.99
CA ARG A 515 -50.27 -3.36 -20.38
C ARG A 515 -49.32 -4.44 -20.91
N PRO A 516 -49.82 -5.49 -21.60
CA PRO A 516 -48.96 -6.55 -22.13
C PRO A 516 -48.08 -6.09 -23.29
N PHE A 517 -48.48 -5.05 -24.03
CA PHE A 517 -47.76 -4.47 -25.17
C PHE A 517 -47.86 -2.95 -25.15
N CYS A 518 -46.98 -2.27 -25.89
CA CYS A 518 -47.04 -0.83 -26.06
C CYS A 518 -48.40 -0.44 -26.69
N VAL A 519 -48.99 0.64 -26.21
CA VAL A 519 -50.23 1.19 -26.79
C VAL A 519 -49.83 2.45 -27.55
N GLU A 520 -49.76 2.37 -28.88
CA GLU A 520 -49.68 3.58 -29.69
C GLU A 520 -50.94 4.42 -29.44
N LEU A 521 -50.75 5.62 -28.90
CA LEU A 521 -51.78 6.66 -28.81
C LEU A 521 -52.16 7.10 -30.23
N GLY A 522 -53.03 6.34 -30.90
CA GLY A 522 -53.47 6.70 -32.25
C GLY A 522 -54.42 5.74 -32.99
N VAL A 523 -54.61 4.49 -32.56
CA VAL A 523 -55.46 3.54 -33.30
C VAL A 523 -56.68 3.12 -32.46
N PRO A 524 -57.94 3.30 -32.94
CA PRO A 524 -59.11 2.88 -32.19
C PRO A 524 -59.13 1.36 -32.02
N ARG A 525 -59.43 0.87 -30.81
CA ARG A 525 -59.68 -0.57 -30.58
C ARG A 525 -60.79 -1.05 -31.51
N PRO A 526 -60.63 -2.17 -32.25
CA PRO A 526 -61.75 -2.74 -32.98
C PRO A 526 -62.81 -3.23 -31.98
N ARG A 527 -64.05 -2.78 -32.20
CA ARG A 527 -65.25 -3.21 -31.45
C ARG A 527 -65.35 -4.73 -31.46
N ARG A 528 -65.57 -5.33 -30.29
CA ARG A 528 -66.06 -6.71 -30.16
C ARG A 528 -67.43 -6.80 -30.84
N THR A 529 -67.51 -7.46 -31.99
CA THR A 529 -68.76 -8.03 -32.48
C THR A 529 -68.86 -9.47 -32.03
N SER A 530 -69.97 -9.77 -31.37
CA SER A 530 -70.39 -11.07 -30.88
C SER A 530 -70.63 -12.06 -32.03
N GLY A 531 -70.12 -13.28 -31.88
CA GLY A 531 -70.66 -14.46 -32.56
C GLY A 531 -69.75 -15.11 -33.60
N GLN A 532 -69.69 -16.44 -33.49
CA GLN A 532 -69.17 -17.44 -34.43
C GLN A 532 -67.69 -17.86 -34.37
N THR A 533 -67.58 -19.17 -34.28
CA THR A 533 -66.45 -20.07 -34.17
C THR A 533 -65.74 -20.32 -35.51
N ASP A 534 -64.44 -20.55 -35.36
CA ASP A 534 -63.51 -21.32 -36.20
C ASP A 534 -63.11 -20.90 -37.63
N SER A 535 -61.78 -20.90 -37.75
CA SER A 535 -60.94 -21.24 -38.90
C SER A 535 -60.62 -20.17 -39.95
N ALA A 536 -59.31 -19.95 -40.08
CA ALA A 536 -58.56 -19.54 -41.27
C ALA A 536 -58.78 -18.11 -41.82
N LEU A 537 -57.95 -17.18 -41.35
CA LEU A 537 -57.38 -16.04 -42.07
C LEU A 537 -56.24 -15.51 -41.18
N GLY A 538 -54.99 -15.30 -41.57
CA GLY A 538 -54.24 -15.36 -42.81
C GLY A 538 -52.86 -14.81 -42.43
N ARG A 539 -51.78 -15.51 -42.76
CA ARG A 539 -50.40 -15.15 -42.37
C ARG A 539 -50.04 -13.76 -42.90
N GLN A 540 -49.92 -12.77 -42.04
CA GLN A 540 -49.01 -11.65 -42.23
C GLN A 540 -47.80 -11.84 -41.29
N HIS A 541 -46.62 -11.79 -41.88
CA HIS A 541 -45.34 -12.10 -41.25
C HIS A 541 -45.06 -11.19 -40.04
N ALA A 542 -45.03 -11.80 -38.86
CA ALA A 542 -44.38 -11.26 -37.66
C ALA A 542 -43.30 -12.27 -37.21
N PRO A 543 -42.10 -11.82 -36.81
CA PRO A 543 -41.02 -12.73 -36.44
C PRO A 543 -41.39 -13.52 -35.19
N ARG A 544 -41.38 -14.85 -35.33
CA ARG A 544 -41.43 -15.83 -34.25
C ARG A 544 -40.26 -15.60 -33.29
N ARG A 545 -40.48 -14.93 -32.17
CA ARG A 545 -39.71 -15.09 -30.93
C ARG A 545 -40.69 -15.02 -29.77
N TRP A 546 -40.47 -15.86 -28.75
CA TRP A 546 -41.35 -16.15 -27.61
C TRP A 546 -42.38 -17.28 -27.81
N ARG A 547 -41.84 -18.48 -28.08
CA ARG A 547 -42.32 -19.71 -27.43
C ARG A 547 -41.09 -20.33 -26.79
N GLN A 548 -41.02 -20.28 -25.46
CA GLN A 548 -39.91 -20.64 -24.56
C GLN A 548 -39.37 -19.41 -23.81
N LEU A 549 -40.18 -18.93 -22.88
CA LEU A 549 -39.79 -18.66 -21.50
C LEU A 549 -40.68 -19.53 -20.62
#